data_AF-A0A131Z6E9-F1
#
_entry.id   AF-A0A131Z6E9-F1
#
_cell.length_a   1.000
_cell.length_b   1.000
_cell.length_c   1.000
_cell.angle_alpha   90.00
_cell.angle_beta   90.00
_cell.angle_gamma   90.00
#
_symmetry.space_group_name_H-M   'P 1'
#
loop_
_entity.id
_entity.type
_entity.pdbx_description
1 polymer ?
#
loop_
_entity_poly.entity_id
_entity_poly.type
_entity_poly.pdbx_seq_one_letter_code
_entity_poly.pdbx_strand_id
1 'polypeptide(L)'
;MKIVVLSLALILALSEVRGDKPVWADEAANGAHQDAWKSLKNATYEIYQLVKATFKKDPVWGDEFSCLSVLAGYENEDEKSIQAFILFLNNNDTAYQFASQKVTAVKMYGYNTENAMKYESEDGQSMTDVLAFSDEHCDVIYVPAAEGVEEGYELWVTDYKHIPATCLEKFNEYAKGMEVRDVYSSKCEIY
;
A
#
# COMPACT_ATOMS: atom_id res chain seq x y z
N MET A 1 -31.18 25.54 50.08
CA MET A 1 -30.22 25.97 49.03
C MET A 1 -30.10 24.81 48.04
N LYS A 2 -30.58 24.98 46.81
CA LYS A 2 -30.59 23.93 45.77
C LYS A 2 -29.19 23.85 45.15
N ILE A 3 -28.53 22.69 45.24
CA ILE A 3 -27.28 22.41 44.52
C ILE A 3 -27.71 21.80 43.17
N VAL A 4 -27.51 22.56 42.10
CA VAL A 4 -27.70 22.07 40.74
C VAL A 4 -26.40 21.37 40.33
N VAL A 5 -26.50 20.06 40.09
CA VAL A 5 -25.45 19.23 39.49
C VAL A 5 -25.42 19.54 37.99
N LEU A 6 -24.32 20.10 37.49
CA LEU A 6 -24.07 20.20 36.04
C LEU A 6 -23.08 19.10 35.65
N SER A 7 -23.62 17.96 35.21
CA SER A 7 -22.86 16.90 34.58
C SER A 7 -22.53 17.33 33.14
N LEU A 8 -21.26 17.66 32.88
CA LEU A 8 -20.77 17.88 31.52
C LEU A 8 -20.55 16.50 30.87
N ALA A 9 -21.51 16.06 30.06
CA ALA A 9 -21.31 14.91 29.18
C ALA A 9 -20.44 15.38 28.00
N LEU A 10 -19.15 15.05 28.05
CA LEU A 10 -18.23 15.27 26.95
C LEU A 10 -18.49 14.18 25.89
N ILE A 11 -19.38 14.48 24.94
CA ILE A 11 -19.54 13.65 23.74
C ILE A 11 -18.32 13.93 22.86
N LEU A 12 -17.32 13.06 22.93
CA LEU A 12 -16.26 13.00 21.92
C LEU A 12 -16.94 12.58 20.61
N ALA A 13 -17.31 13.55 19.79
CA ALA A 13 -17.57 13.31 18.39
C ALA A 13 -16.26 12.83 17.78
N LEU A 14 -16.15 11.53 17.54
CA LEU A 14 -15.23 10.96 16.56
C LEU A 14 -15.59 11.62 15.23
N SER A 15 -14.90 12.72 14.92
CA SER A 15 -14.81 13.20 13.55
C SER A 15 -13.94 12.16 12.85
N GLU A 16 -14.58 11.19 12.20
CA GLU A 16 -13.94 10.53 11.08
C GLU A 16 -13.44 11.66 10.18
N VAL A 17 -12.12 11.75 10.02
CA VAL A 17 -11.51 12.65 9.06
C VAL A 17 -12.03 12.19 7.69
N ARG A 18 -13.14 12.78 7.24
CA ARG A 18 -13.56 12.75 5.84
C ARG A 18 -12.56 13.60 5.07
N GLY A 19 -11.36 13.05 4.88
CA GLY A 19 -10.62 13.38 3.67
C GLY A 19 -11.48 12.95 2.48
N ASP A 20 -11.45 13.71 1.40
CA ASP A 20 -12.12 13.31 0.16
C ASP A 20 -11.55 11.96 -0.26
N LYS A 21 -12.34 10.89 -0.09
CA LYS A 21 -11.93 9.55 -0.50
C LYS A 21 -11.84 9.51 -2.03
N PRO A 22 -10.89 8.75 -2.61
CA PRO A 22 -10.82 8.58 -4.05
C PRO A 22 -12.13 8.03 -4.62
N VAL A 23 -12.45 8.36 -5.87
CA VAL A 23 -13.72 7.93 -6.52
C VAL A 23 -13.87 6.42 -6.62
N TRP A 24 -12.74 5.69 -6.68
CA TRP A 24 -12.72 4.23 -6.69
C TRP A 24 -12.90 3.60 -5.30
N ALA A 25 -12.86 4.39 -4.22
CA ALA A 25 -13.09 3.92 -2.84
C ALA A 25 -14.59 3.75 -2.54
N ASP A 26 -15.22 2.84 -3.28
CA ASP A 26 -16.61 2.40 -3.13
C ASP A 26 -16.65 0.87 -3.01
N GLU A 27 -16.90 0.37 -1.80
CA GLU A 27 -16.91 -1.08 -1.52
C GLU A 27 -17.99 -1.81 -2.31
N ALA A 28 -19.16 -1.20 -2.52
CA ALA A 28 -20.26 -1.85 -3.22
C ALA A 28 -19.97 -2.00 -4.72
N ALA A 29 -19.27 -1.02 -5.31
CA ALA A 29 -18.91 -1.05 -6.73
C ALA A 29 -17.62 -1.83 -7.00
N ASN A 30 -16.60 -1.66 -6.16
CA ASN A 30 -15.23 -2.08 -6.45
C ASN A 30 -14.65 -3.09 -5.45
N GLY A 31 -15.35 -3.37 -4.34
CA GLY A 31 -14.84 -4.20 -3.23
C GLY A 31 -14.40 -5.61 -3.63
N ALA A 32 -14.98 -6.18 -4.69
CA ALA A 32 -14.56 -7.47 -5.24
C ALA A 32 -13.11 -7.51 -5.74
N HIS A 33 -12.52 -6.34 -6.02
CA HIS A 33 -11.15 -6.15 -6.47
C HIS A 33 -10.28 -5.46 -5.42
N GLN A 34 -10.71 -5.42 -4.15
CA GLN A 34 -10.05 -4.64 -3.10
C GLN A 34 -9.93 -5.45 -1.79
N ASP A 35 -9.81 -6.77 -1.90
CA ASP A 35 -9.54 -7.64 -0.74
C ASP A 35 -8.03 -7.64 -0.44
N ALA A 36 -7.62 -6.78 0.49
CA ALA A 36 -6.22 -6.62 0.87
C ALA A 36 -5.65 -7.88 1.53
N TRP A 37 -6.47 -8.65 2.26
CA TRP A 37 -5.98 -9.88 2.87
C TRP A 37 -5.65 -10.93 1.81
N LYS A 38 -6.50 -11.06 0.78
CA LYS A 38 -6.22 -11.93 -0.36
C LYS A 38 -4.94 -11.53 -1.09
N SER A 39 -4.73 -10.23 -1.37
CA SER A 39 -3.50 -9.74 -2.02
C SER A 39 -2.26 -10.06 -1.18
N LEU A 40 -2.27 -9.76 0.14
CA LEU A 40 -1.13 -10.06 1.02
C LEU A 40 -0.78 -11.55 1.05
N LYS A 41 -1.77 -12.44 1.06
CA LYS A 41 -1.51 -13.89 1.02
C LYS A 41 -0.88 -14.35 -0.28
N ASN A 42 -1.20 -13.74 -1.41
CA ASN A 42 -0.56 -14.09 -2.68
C ASN A 42 0.96 -13.82 -2.63
N ALA A 43 1.40 -12.79 -1.91
CA ALA A 43 2.81 -12.50 -1.73
C ALA A 43 3.57 -13.59 -0.94
N THR A 44 2.89 -14.54 -0.28
CA THR A 44 3.54 -15.68 0.39
C THR A 44 3.97 -16.79 -0.58
N TYR A 45 3.44 -16.76 -1.81
CA TYR A 45 3.69 -17.76 -2.85
C TYR A 45 4.45 -17.20 -4.05
N GLU A 46 4.30 -15.91 -4.32
CA GLU A 46 4.85 -15.22 -5.49
C GLU A 46 5.65 -13.99 -5.07
N ILE A 47 6.70 -13.67 -5.84
CA ILE A 47 7.44 -12.41 -5.68
C ILE A 47 6.69 -11.33 -6.44
N TYR A 48 6.29 -10.26 -5.75
CA TYR A 48 5.72 -9.08 -6.39
C TYR A 48 6.81 -8.05 -6.66
N GLN A 49 6.75 -7.43 -7.83
CA GLN A 49 7.69 -6.44 -8.33
C GLN A 49 6.95 -5.14 -8.57
N LEU A 50 7.41 -4.05 -7.95
CA LEU A 50 6.86 -2.72 -8.19
C LEU A 50 7.36 -2.24 -9.54
N VAL A 51 6.54 -2.31 -10.59
CA VAL A 51 6.97 -1.96 -11.96
C VAL A 51 6.81 -0.49 -12.27
N LYS A 52 5.83 0.18 -11.66
CA LYS A 52 5.58 1.62 -11.87
C LYS A 52 5.16 2.30 -10.58
N ALA A 53 5.57 3.57 -10.42
CA ALA A 53 5.12 4.44 -9.35
C ALA A 53 4.93 5.88 -9.86
N THR A 54 4.22 6.70 -9.10
CA THR A 54 4.04 8.14 -9.40
C THR A 54 4.82 9.08 -8.49
N PHE A 55 5.68 8.53 -7.64
CA PHE A 55 6.48 9.26 -6.66
C PHE A 55 7.91 8.71 -6.61
N LYS A 56 8.84 9.49 -6.06
CA LYS A 56 10.28 9.17 -6.10
C LYS A 56 10.90 8.94 -4.73
N LYS A 57 10.15 9.20 -3.66
CA LYS A 57 10.66 9.17 -2.29
C LYS A 57 9.79 8.30 -1.41
N ASP A 58 10.44 7.45 -0.63
CA ASP A 58 9.81 6.65 0.41
C ASP A 58 10.66 6.70 1.69
N PRO A 59 10.07 6.78 2.89
CA PRO A 59 10.84 6.82 4.15
C PRO A 59 11.74 5.61 4.40
N VAL A 60 11.40 4.44 3.85
CA VAL A 60 12.14 3.18 4.03
C VAL A 60 13.07 2.91 2.85
N TRP A 61 12.58 3.10 1.62
CA TRP A 61 13.34 2.77 0.42
C TRP A 61 14.28 3.90 -0.03
N GLY A 62 14.03 5.12 0.44
CA GLY A 62 14.84 6.31 0.17
C GLY A 62 14.46 7.03 -1.12
N ASP A 63 15.30 7.99 -1.49
CA ASP A 63 15.14 8.79 -2.70
C ASP A 63 15.54 8.00 -3.96
N GLU A 64 14.79 8.19 -5.05
CA GLU A 64 14.99 7.55 -6.35
C GLU A 64 15.07 6.02 -6.27
N PHE A 65 14.22 5.43 -5.42
CA PHE A 65 14.17 3.97 -5.25
C PHE A 65 13.85 3.24 -6.56
N SER A 66 14.48 2.10 -6.78
CA SER A 66 14.31 1.26 -7.97
C SER A 66 14.48 -0.21 -7.63
N CYS A 67 14.18 -1.09 -8.58
CA CYS A 67 14.38 -2.53 -8.44
C CYS A 67 13.73 -3.15 -7.19
N LEU A 68 12.55 -2.63 -6.88
CA LEU A 68 11.83 -2.99 -5.67
C LEU A 68 10.98 -4.24 -5.87
N SER A 69 11.21 -5.24 -5.02
CA SER A 69 10.44 -6.48 -5.00
C SER A 69 10.15 -6.92 -3.57
N VAL A 70 9.01 -7.58 -3.38
CA VAL A 70 8.57 -8.11 -2.10
C VAL A 70 8.24 -9.59 -2.19
N LEU A 71 8.62 -10.33 -1.15
CA LEU A 71 8.14 -11.67 -0.86
C LEU A 71 7.68 -11.69 0.60
N ALA A 72 6.53 -12.27 0.87
CA ALA A 72 6.06 -12.46 2.23
C ALA A 72 6.54 -13.81 2.80
N GLY A 73 6.89 -13.80 4.09
CA GLY A 73 7.12 -14.99 4.90
C GLY A 73 5.83 -15.55 5.47
N TYR A 74 5.86 -15.90 6.75
CA TYR A 74 4.73 -16.53 7.45
C TYR A 74 3.51 -15.61 7.53
N GLU A 75 2.33 -16.18 7.28
CA GLU A 75 1.04 -15.56 7.50
C GLU A 75 0.50 -15.83 8.92
N ASN A 76 -0.23 -14.87 9.46
CA ASN A 76 -1.04 -14.99 10.66
C ASN A 76 -2.49 -14.67 10.28
N GLU A 77 -3.31 -15.71 10.12
CA GLU A 77 -4.72 -15.59 9.72
C GLU A 77 -5.58 -14.86 10.76
N ASP A 78 -5.28 -15.00 12.05
CA ASP A 78 -6.05 -14.33 13.12
C ASP A 78 -5.82 -12.81 13.09
N GLU A 79 -4.59 -12.39 12.82
CA GLU A 79 -4.23 -10.97 12.71
C GLU A 79 -4.36 -10.42 11.28
N LYS A 80 -4.64 -11.27 10.29
CA LYS A 80 -4.56 -10.95 8.86
C LYS A 80 -3.27 -10.23 8.51
N SER A 81 -2.13 -10.80 8.93
CA SER A 81 -0.82 -10.18 8.73
C SER A 81 0.20 -11.13 8.15
N ILE A 82 1.23 -10.56 7.52
CA ILE A 82 2.41 -11.24 7.00
C ILE A 82 3.68 -10.50 7.44
N GLN A 83 4.82 -11.19 7.37
CA GLN A 83 6.13 -10.55 7.40
C GLN A 83 6.63 -10.34 5.96
N ALA A 84 6.71 -9.10 5.50
CA ALA A 84 7.23 -8.75 4.18
C ALA A 84 8.77 -8.63 4.21
N PHE A 85 9.42 -9.21 3.21
CA PHE A 85 10.84 -9.08 2.94
C PHE A 85 11.03 -8.34 1.63
N ILE A 86 11.63 -7.16 1.70
CA ILE A 86 11.69 -6.19 0.61
C ILE A 86 13.14 -6.02 0.18
N LEU A 87 13.38 -6.17 -1.12
CA LEU A 87 14.67 -5.94 -1.76
C LEU A 87 14.55 -4.73 -2.67
N PHE A 88 15.49 -3.78 -2.62
CA PHE A 88 15.45 -2.54 -3.40
C PHE A 88 16.84 -1.93 -3.63
N LEU A 89 16.91 -1.00 -4.59
CA LEU A 89 18.03 -0.08 -4.78
C LEU A 89 17.56 1.35 -4.55
N ASN A 90 18.49 2.25 -4.23
CA ASN A 90 18.24 3.69 -4.18
C ASN A 90 19.50 4.46 -4.59
N ASN A 91 19.46 5.79 -4.53
CA ASN A 91 20.59 6.63 -4.92
C ASN A 91 21.77 6.65 -3.91
N ASN A 92 21.60 6.10 -2.71
CA ASN A 92 22.62 6.13 -1.66
C ASN A 92 23.64 4.99 -1.81
N ASP A 93 23.25 3.88 -2.42
CA ASP A 93 24.12 2.71 -2.62
C ASP A 93 23.81 2.01 -3.96
N THR A 94 24.85 1.50 -4.59
CA THR A 94 24.76 0.67 -5.79
C THR A 94 24.45 -0.81 -5.49
N ALA A 95 24.61 -1.23 -4.23
CA ALA A 95 24.26 -2.56 -3.77
C ALA A 95 22.79 -2.63 -3.36
N TYR A 96 22.19 -3.80 -3.61
CA TYR A 96 20.84 -4.11 -3.14
C TYR A 96 20.75 -3.99 -1.62
N GLN A 97 19.72 -3.25 -1.19
CA GLN A 97 19.34 -3.07 0.21
C GLN A 97 18.17 -3.97 0.56
N PHE A 98 18.02 -4.23 1.85
CA PHE A 98 16.99 -5.11 2.38
C PHE A 98 16.23 -4.43 3.52
N ALA A 99 14.91 -4.58 3.52
CA ALA A 99 14.04 -4.18 4.63
C ALA A 99 13.06 -5.31 4.98
N SER A 100 12.61 -5.30 6.23
CA SER A 100 11.63 -6.23 6.76
C SER A 100 10.51 -5.44 7.43
N GLN A 101 9.27 -5.73 7.10
CA GLN A 101 8.10 -5.02 7.63
C GLN A 101 6.99 -6.00 7.98
N LYS A 102 6.33 -5.79 9.12
CA LYS A 102 5.05 -6.45 9.38
C LYS A 102 3.99 -5.72 8.56
N VAL A 103 3.18 -6.47 7.81
CA VAL A 103 2.09 -5.89 7.02
C VAL A 103 0.77 -6.52 7.45
N THR A 104 -0.19 -5.69 7.84
CA THR A 104 -1.51 -6.11 8.30
C THR A 104 -2.59 -5.59 7.38
N ALA A 105 -3.50 -6.46 6.95
CA ALA A 105 -4.71 -6.04 6.25
C ALA A 105 -5.63 -5.30 7.21
N VAL A 106 -5.99 -4.07 6.86
CA VAL A 106 -6.85 -3.18 7.67
C VAL A 106 -7.93 -2.56 6.79
N LYS A 107 -8.88 -1.86 7.43
CA LYS A 107 -9.99 -1.18 6.76
C LYS A 107 -9.70 0.31 6.66
N MET A 108 -9.95 0.90 5.49
CA MET A 108 -9.91 2.35 5.28
C MET A 108 -11.20 2.80 4.57
N TYR A 109 -11.51 4.10 4.65
CA TYR A 109 -12.67 4.73 3.99
C TYR A 109 -14.04 4.15 4.35
N GLY A 110 -14.16 3.56 5.53
CA GLY A 110 -15.41 2.99 6.04
C GLY A 110 -15.81 1.64 5.44
N TYR A 111 -14.86 0.92 4.83
CA TYR A 111 -15.10 -0.43 4.30
C TYR A 111 -15.41 -1.43 5.42
N ASN A 112 -16.19 -2.46 5.10
CA ASN A 112 -16.48 -3.59 5.99
C ASN A 112 -15.44 -4.71 5.86
N THR A 113 -14.86 -4.89 4.67
CA THR A 113 -13.76 -5.81 4.37
C THR A 113 -12.43 -5.07 4.37
N GLU A 114 -11.35 -5.72 4.80
CA GLU A 114 -10.00 -5.12 4.75
C GLU A 114 -9.60 -4.80 3.31
N ASN A 115 -9.29 -3.53 3.04
CA ASN A 115 -8.95 -2.98 1.73
C ASN A 115 -7.66 -2.15 1.74
N ALA A 116 -6.95 -2.14 2.85
CA ALA A 116 -5.73 -1.38 3.03
C ALA A 116 -4.65 -2.24 3.70
N MET A 117 -3.41 -1.85 3.53
CA MET A 117 -2.22 -2.52 4.04
C MET A 117 -1.51 -1.57 4.99
N LYS A 118 -1.47 -1.92 6.28
CA LYS A 118 -0.71 -1.19 7.29
C LYS A 118 0.67 -1.81 7.37
N TYR A 119 1.69 -1.04 7.03
CA TYR A 119 3.09 -1.43 7.14
C TYR A 119 3.64 -0.92 8.46
N GLU A 120 4.34 -1.78 9.19
CA GLU A 120 5.03 -1.47 10.43
C GLU A 120 6.50 -1.84 10.27
N SER A 121 7.35 -0.83 10.34
CA SER A 121 8.81 -0.98 10.26
C SER A 121 9.43 -1.21 11.64
N GLU A 122 10.64 -1.75 11.68
CA GLU A 122 11.32 -2.13 12.92
C GLU A 122 11.62 -0.94 13.85
N ASP A 123 11.73 0.26 13.30
CA ASP A 123 11.95 1.51 14.05
C ASP A 123 10.64 2.11 14.61
N GLY A 124 9.50 1.46 14.37
CA GLY A 124 8.19 1.84 14.88
C GLY A 124 7.42 2.82 14.00
N GLN A 125 7.93 3.19 12.81
CA GLN A 125 7.14 3.96 11.84
C GLN A 125 6.06 3.08 11.22
N SER A 126 4.88 3.66 11.01
CA SER A 126 3.77 3.00 10.34
C SER A 126 3.18 3.85 9.23
N MET A 127 2.93 3.23 8.08
CA MET A 127 2.22 3.80 6.94
C MET A 127 1.03 2.92 6.59
N THR A 128 0.03 3.47 5.91
CA THR A 128 -1.14 2.70 5.49
C THR A 128 -1.54 3.09 4.09
N ASP A 129 -1.36 2.13 3.19
CA ASP A 129 -1.69 2.28 1.78
C ASP A 129 -2.98 1.51 1.47
N VAL A 130 -3.65 1.88 0.39
CA VAL A 130 -4.98 1.37 0.07
C VAL A 130 -4.95 0.61 -1.23
N LEU A 131 -5.52 -0.59 -1.23
CA LEU A 131 -5.67 -1.40 -2.43
C LEU A 131 -6.77 -0.77 -3.31
N ALA A 132 -6.35 -0.03 -4.34
CA ALA A 132 -7.27 0.65 -5.24
C ALA A 132 -7.91 -0.35 -6.22
N PHE A 133 -7.14 -1.34 -6.66
CA PHE A 133 -7.59 -2.44 -7.52
C PHE A 133 -6.62 -3.62 -7.41
N SER A 134 -7.13 -4.84 -7.54
CA SER A 134 -6.37 -6.08 -7.51
C SER A 134 -6.97 -7.13 -8.43
N ASP A 135 -6.08 -7.92 -9.02
CA ASP A 135 -6.40 -9.10 -9.82
C ASP A 135 -5.36 -10.21 -9.53
N GLU A 136 -5.51 -11.40 -10.12
CA GLU A 136 -4.75 -12.61 -9.74
C GLU A 136 -3.21 -12.44 -9.68
N HIS A 137 -2.65 -11.55 -10.49
CA HIS A 137 -1.20 -11.36 -10.64
C HIS A 137 -0.74 -9.91 -10.57
N CYS A 138 -1.59 -9.00 -10.06
CA CYS A 138 -1.25 -7.59 -9.99
C CYS A 138 -2.10 -6.81 -8.99
N ASP A 139 -1.48 -5.76 -8.45
CA ASP A 139 -2.12 -4.82 -7.53
C ASP A 139 -1.85 -3.38 -7.96
N VAL A 140 -2.87 -2.55 -7.85
CA VAL A 140 -2.78 -1.08 -7.95
C VAL A 140 -3.02 -0.54 -6.54
N ILE A 141 -1.97 0.02 -5.95
CA ILE A 141 -1.98 0.52 -4.58
C ILE A 141 -1.96 2.05 -4.63
N TYR A 142 -2.77 2.68 -3.79
CA TYR A 142 -2.77 4.11 -3.56
C TYR A 142 -2.06 4.42 -2.25
N VAL A 143 -1.11 5.35 -2.31
CA VAL A 143 -0.34 5.86 -1.18
C VAL A 143 -0.93 7.23 -0.80
N PRO A 144 -1.69 7.33 0.31
CA PRO A 144 -2.24 8.61 0.74
C PRO A 144 -1.14 9.57 1.21
N ALA A 145 -1.35 10.88 0.99
CA ALA A 145 -0.48 11.90 1.55
C ALA A 145 -0.38 11.77 3.09
N ALA A 146 0.84 11.71 3.61
CA ALA A 146 1.13 11.77 5.03
C ALA A 146 2.40 12.62 5.28
N GLU A 147 2.73 12.89 6.54
CA GLU A 147 3.95 13.62 6.86
C GLU A 147 5.18 12.86 6.35
N GLY A 148 5.91 13.44 5.39
CA GLY A 148 7.08 12.81 4.79
C GLY A 148 6.79 11.76 3.71
N VAL A 149 5.53 11.58 3.31
CA VAL A 149 5.10 10.63 2.28
C VAL A 149 4.42 11.37 1.13
N GLU A 150 4.92 11.14 -0.10
CA GLU A 150 4.33 11.70 -1.32
C GLU A 150 3.07 10.91 -1.69
N GLU A 151 1.96 11.62 -1.95
CA GLU A 151 0.74 10.99 -2.46
C GLU A 151 0.99 10.38 -3.84
N GLY A 152 0.50 9.17 -4.09
CA GLY A 152 0.71 8.54 -5.38
C GLY A 152 0.05 7.19 -5.56
N TYR A 153 0.42 6.54 -6.66
CA TYR A 153 0.02 5.18 -7.00
C TYR A 153 1.23 4.32 -7.30
N GLU A 154 1.04 3.03 -7.06
CA GLU A 154 1.98 1.96 -7.32
C GLU A 154 1.30 0.89 -8.18
N LEU A 155 2.08 0.27 -9.07
CA LEU A 155 1.66 -0.91 -9.83
C LEU A 155 2.61 -2.06 -9.52
N TRP A 156 2.09 -3.07 -8.85
CA TRP A 156 2.79 -4.29 -8.48
C TRP A 156 2.33 -5.45 -9.35
N VAL A 157 3.26 -6.31 -9.77
CA VAL A 157 2.99 -7.50 -10.58
C VAL A 157 3.90 -8.65 -10.19
N THR A 158 3.49 -9.89 -10.46
CA THR A 158 4.35 -11.07 -10.23
C THR A 158 5.36 -11.33 -11.36
N ASP A 159 5.10 -10.82 -12.57
CA ASP A 159 6.01 -10.89 -13.72
C ASP A 159 6.15 -9.54 -14.42
N TYR A 160 7.26 -8.84 -14.18
CA TYR A 160 7.53 -7.54 -14.80
C TYR A 160 7.57 -7.58 -16.35
N LYS A 161 7.82 -8.76 -16.96
CA LYS A 161 7.84 -8.91 -18.42
C LYS A 161 6.43 -8.98 -19.00
N HIS A 162 5.43 -9.34 -18.18
CA HIS A 162 4.05 -9.54 -18.58
C HIS A 162 3.09 -8.84 -17.62
N ILE A 163 3.04 -7.51 -17.70
CA ILE A 163 2.12 -6.68 -16.91
C ILE A 163 0.67 -6.94 -17.36
N PRO A 164 -0.24 -7.38 -16.47
CA PRO A 164 -1.64 -7.58 -16.82
C PRO A 164 -2.31 -6.28 -17.29
N ALA A 165 -3.02 -6.35 -18.42
CA ALA A 165 -3.66 -5.19 -19.02
C ALA A 165 -4.70 -4.53 -18.10
N THR A 166 -5.44 -5.33 -17.32
CA THR A 166 -6.46 -4.86 -16.39
C THR A 166 -5.89 -3.92 -15.33
N CYS A 167 -4.83 -4.33 -14.62
CA CYS A 167 -4.17 -3.46 -13.65
C CYS A 167 -3.44 -2.29 -14.30
N LEU A 168 -2.83 -2.47 -15.48
CA LEU A 168 -2.19 -1.36 -16.18
C LEU A 168 -3.19 -0.27 -16.59
N GLU A 169 -4.37 -0.66 -17.10
CA GLU A 169 -5.46 0.27 -17.41
C GLU A 169 -5.95 1.00 -16.16
N LYS A 170 -6.16 0.27 -15.05
CA LYS A 170 -6.59 0.86 -13.77
C LYS A 170 -5.55 1.80 -13.17
N PHE A 171 -4.28 1.42 -13.19
CA PHE A 171 -3.18 2.29 -12.78
C PHE A 171 -3.16 3.58 -13.62
N ASN A 172 -3.22 3.48 -14.94
CA ASN A 172 -3.22 4.65 -15.83
C ASN A 172 -4.46 5.55 -15.63
N GLU A 173 -5.61 4.94 -15.34
CA GLU A 173 -6.85 5.65 -15.01
C GLU A 173 -6.69 6.46 -13.72
N TYR A 174 -6.21 5.82 -12.65
CA TYR A 174 -6.12 6.42 -11.32
C TYR A 174 -4.95 7.40 -11.17
N ALA A 175 -3.83 7.13 -11.83
CA ALA A 175 -2.64 8.00 -11.87
C ALA A 175 -2.75 9.14 -12.90
N LYS A 176 -3.92 9.35 -13.51
CA LYS A 176 -4.08 10.32 -14.60
C LYS A 176 -3.67 11.73 -14.17
N GLY A 177 -2.68 12.30 -14.85
CA GLY A 177 -2.16 13.63 -14.58
C GLY A 177 -0.94 13.65 -13.64
N MET A 178 -0.53 12.49 -13.12
CA MET A 178 0.71 12.32 -12.34
C MET A 178 1.89 11.93 -13.25
N GLU A 179 3.11 12.22 -12.81
CA GLU A 179 4.33 11.76 -13.48
C GLU A 179 4.55 10.28 -13.14
N VAL A 180 4.45 9.40 -14.14
CA VAL A 180 4.71 7.96 -13.98
C VAL A 180 6.16 7.65 -14.30
N ARG A 181 6.80 6.80 -13.48
CA ARG A 181 8.13 6.26 -13.75
C ARG A 181 8.15 4.74 -13.62
N ASP A 182 9.13 4.12 -14.28
CA ASP A 182 9.46 2.71 -14.07
C ASP A 182 10.29 2.54 -12.79
N VAL A 183 10.01 1.47 -12.04
CA VAL A 183 10.71 1.15 -10.78
C VAL A 183 11.49 -0.16 -10.94
N TYR A 184 10.81 -1.28 -11.19
CA TYR A 184 11.42 -2.57 -11.53
C TYR A 184 11.42 -2.78 -13.05
N SER A 185 12.56 -3.22 -13.60
CA SER A 185 12.74 -3.50 -15.02
C SER A 185 13.85 -4.53 -15.24
N SER A 186 14.17 -4.85 -16.49
CA SER A 186 15.26 -5.77 -16.83
C SER A 186 16.64 -5.34 -16.30
N LYS A 187 16.82 -4.07 -15.92
CA LYS A 187 18.06 -3.57 -15.30
C LYS A 187 18.28 -4.11 -13.88
N CYS A 188 17.24 -4.68 -13.28
CA CYS A 188 17.24 -5.19 -11.91
C CYS A 188 17.64 -6.67 -11.84
N GLU A 189 17.72 -7.38 -12.98
CA GLU A 189 18.15 -8.77 -12.99
C GLU A 189 19.60 -8.88 -12.49
N ILE A 190 19.81 -9.66 -11.41
CA ILE A 190 21.14 -10.00 -10.91
C ILE A 190 21.61 -11.19 -11.75
N TYR A 191 22.65 -10.98 -12.58
CA TYR A 191 23.29 -12.01 -13.38
C TYR A 191 24.32 -12.82 -12.57
#